data_AF-A0A1F4X3K4-F1
#
_entry.id   AF-A0A1F4X3K4-F1
#
_cell.length_a   1.000
_cell.length_b   1.000
_cell.length_c   1.000
_cell.angle_alpha   90.00
_cell.angle_beta   90.00
_cell.angle_gamma   90.00
#
_symmetry.space_group_name_H-M   'P 1'
#
loop_
_entity.id
_entity.type
_entity.pdbx_description
1 polymer ?
#
loop_
_entity_poly.entity_id
_entity_poly.type
_entity_poly.pdbx_seq_one_letter_code
_entity_poly.pdbx_strand_id
1 'polypeptide(L)'
;MPDTLTASERAERVPTALDTEAKRLLEFKKQNIRRGNLTPCPQCATLININANKCPHCTSEIGKYNQKIRSELGKLNQLSGQLYDLHKRQMELYQHEAEQKPFWQRIKELFADPQVLQDLKVVLPTLVSFFALILFLRGKATGLIFWLVSVGGGFLVYLLLKKWNVRKYLTVDMYRTVLVIGVTIILVASLDSSMKFWPDISLGKGGLEVAVSAAVIREGPSTGSDVVTTVNQGADLKILEQKGSWYRVRTESGQTGWVHASLVK
;
A
#
# COMPACT_ATOMS: atom_id res chain seq x y z
N MET A 1 -27.61 40.67 -22.22
CA MET A 1 -26.83 40.85 -20.98
C MET A 1 -25.67 39.87 -21.02
N PRO A 2 -24.39 40.30 -20.98
CA PRO A 2 -23.30 39.34 -20.90
C PRO A 2 -23.20 38.82 -19.45
N ASP A 3 -23.18 37.50 -19.31
CA ASP A 3 -23.14 36.78 -18.03
C ASP A 3 -21.86 37.13 -17.23
N THR A 4 -22.01 37.86 -16.13
CA THR A 4 -20.97 38.06 -15.11
C THR A 4 -20.85 36.82 -14.22
N LEU A 5 -20.40 35.70 -14.79
CA LEU A 5 -19.97 34.56 -13.99
C LEU A 5 -18.62 34.87 -13.35
N THR A 6 -18.50 34.63 -12.04
CA THR A 6 -17.21 34.78 -11.35
C THR A 6 -16.19 33.77 -11.89
N ALA A 7 -14.91 34.08 -11.76
CA ALA A 7 -13.83 33.20 -12.24
C ALA A 7 -13.91 31.79 -11.62
N SER A 8 -14.36 31.68 -10.37
CA SER A 8 -14.59 30.42 -9.66
C SER A 8 -15.74 29.61 -10.27
N GLU A 9 -16.89 30.24 -10.53
CA GLU A 9 -18.05 29.55 -11.14
C GLU A 9 -17.75 29.11 -12.58
N ARG A 10 -16.94 29.88 -13.31
CA ARG A 10 -16.48 29.49 -14.65
C ARG A 10 -15.52 28.30 -14.58
N ALA A 11 -14.62 28.26 -13.59
CA ALA A 11 -13.68 27.16 -13.39
C ALA A 11 -14.37 25.83 -13.03
N GLU A 12 -15.50 25.88 -12.33
CA GLU A 12 -16.25 24.68 -11.93
C GLU A 12 -17.25 24.20 -13.01
N ARG A 13 -17.83 25.13 -13.79
CA ARG A 13 -18.71 24.78 -14.92
C ARG A 13 -17.99 24.18 -16.11
N VAL A 14 -16.75 24.61 -16.40
CA VAL A 14 -16.02 24.14 -17.59
C VAL A 14 -15.78 22.62 -17.56
N PRO A 15 -15.21 22.02 -16.50
CA PRO A 15 -15.05 20.56 -16.40
C PRO A 15 -16.38 19.80 -16.51
N THR A 16 -17.43 20.32 -15.88
CA THR A 16 -18.77 19.71 -15.84
C THR A 16 -19.45 19.71 -17.22
N ALA A 17 -19.30 20.82 -17.97
CA ALA A 17 -19.81 20.93 -19.33
C ALA A 17 -19.05 20.01 -20.31
N LEU A 18 -17.71 19.95 -20.19
CA LEU A 18 -16.89 19.04 -20.99
C LEU A 18 -17.25 17.56 -20.73
N ASP A 19 -17.45 17.17 -19.47
CA ASP A 19 -17.85 15.79 -19.12
C ASP A 19 -19.23 15.42 -19.69
N THR A 20 -20.18 16.36 -19.64
CA THR A 20 -21.54 16.14 -20.18
C THR A 20 -21.52 15.92 -21.69
N GLU A 21 -20.79 16.76 -22.44
CA GLU A 21 -20.66 16.60 -23.89
C GLU A 21 -19.87 15.33 -24.25
N ALA A 22 -18.86 14.95 -23.44
CA ALA A 22 -18.10 13.72 -23.64
C ALA A 22 -19.01 12.49 -23.53
N LYS A 23 -19.86 12.43 -22.50
CA LYS A 23 -20.84 11.35 -22.32
C LYS A 23 -21.78 11.25 -23.51
N ARG A 24 -22.32 12.37 -23.97
CA ARG A 24 -23.20 12.42 -25.15
C ARG A 24 -22.52 11.86 -26.40
N LEU A 25 -21.30 12.29 -26.69
CA LEU A 25 -20.54 11.84 -27.86
C LEU A 25 -20.14 10.36 -27.77
N LEU A 26 -19.85 9.88 -26.55
CA LEU A 26 -19.55 8.47 -26.30
C LEU A 26 -20.78 7.58 -26.56
N GLU A 27 -21.95 7.99 -26.09
CA GLU A 27 -23.22 7.31 -26.37
C GLU A 27 -23.55 7.34 -27.86
N PHE A 28 -23.34 8.47 -28.54
CA PHE A 28 -23.48 8.56 -29.99
C PHE A 28 -22.57 7.55 -30.72
N LYS A 29 -21.30 7.42 -30.29
CA LYS A 29 -20.36 6.44 -30.85
C LYS A 29 -20.86 5.01 -30.63
N LYS A 30 -21.32 4.66 -29.42
CA LYS A 30 -21.85 3.31 -29.12
C LYS A 30 -23.06 2.95 -29.98
N GLN A 31 -23.91 3.92 -30.27
CA GLN A 31 -25.10 3.73 -31.09
C GLN A 31 -24.78 3.56 -32.58
N ASN A 32 -23.79 4.31 -33.09
CA ASN A 32 -23.54 4.41 -34.54
C ASN A 32 -22.31 3.62 -35.02
N ILE A 33 -21.43 3.16 -34.12
CA ILE A 33 -20.21 2.40 -34.46
C ILE A 33 -20.24 1.05 -33.77
N ARG A 34 -20.09 -0.02 -34.56
CA ARG A 34 -20.07 -1.41 -34.02
C ARG A 34 -18.65 -1.90 -33.77
N ARG A 35 -17.75 -1.71 -34.73
CA ARG A 35 -16.35 -2.19 -34.64
C ARG A 35 -15.44 -1.32 -35.48
N GLY A 36 -14.41 -0.72 -34.86
CA GLY A 36 -13.46 0.15 -35.55
C GLY A 36 -14.18 1.27 -36.31
N ASN A 37 -14.05 1.26 -37.64
CA ASN A 37 -14.65 2.24 -38.54
C ASN A 37 -15.90 1.73 -39.26
N LEU A 38 -16.61 0.75 -38.68
CA LEU A 38 -17.82 0.16 -39.25
C LEU A 38 -19.09 0.68 -38.56
N THR A 39 -20.02 1.17 -39.37
CA THR A 39 -21.35 1.66 -38.98
C THR A 39 -22.44 0.81 -39.66
N PRO A 40 -23.59 0.53 -39.01
CA PRO A 40 -24.68 -0.17 -39.67
C PRO A 40 -25.39 0.76 -40.65
N CYS A 41 -25.68 0.26 -41.85
CA CYS A 41 -26.47 0.99 -42.83
C CYS A 41 -27.89 1.24 -42.30
N PRO A 42 -28.46 2.46 -42.41
CA PRO A 42 -29.78 2.77 -41.86
C PRO A 42 -30.93 1.99 -42.54
N GLN A 43 -30.74 1.57 -43.79
CA GLN A 43 -31.77 0.89 -44.58
C GLN A 43 -31.69 -0.64 -44.53
N CYS A 44 -30.48 -1.22 -44.53
CA CYS A 44 -30.30 -2.68 -44.60
C CYS A 44 -29.54 -3.28 -43.41
N ALA A 45 -29.12 -2.46 -42.45
CA ALA A 45 -28.33 -2.86 -41.28
C ALA A 45 -26.96 -3.51 -41.57
N THR A 46 -26.56 -3.66 -42.83
CA THR A 46 -25.24 -4.17 -43.23
C THR A 46 -24.13 -3.28 -42.67
N LEU A 47 -23.07 -3.90 -42.14
CA LEU A 47 -21.91 -3.18 -41.65
C LEU A 47 -21.10 -2.62 -42.81
N ILE A 48 -20.88 -1.31 -42.78
CA ILE A 48 -20.21 -0.58 -43.84
C ILE A 48 -19.18 0.39 -43.26
N ASN A 49 -18.17 0.73 -44.06
CA ASN A 49 -17.14 1.67 -43.62
C ASN A 49 -17.72 3.10 -43.53
N ILE A 50 -17.38 3.85 -42.48
CA ILE A 50 -17.78 5.25 -42.29
C ILE A 50 -17.27 6.21 -43.39
N ASN A 51 -16.33 5.77 -44.23
CA ASN A 51 -15.84 6.54 -45.37
C ASN A 51 -16.60 6.24 -46.68
N ALA A 52 -17.51 5.27 -46.68
CA ALA A 52 -18.30 4.94 -47.86
C ALA A 52 -19.40 5.98 -48.11
N ASN A 53 -19.63 6.32 -49.39
CA ASN A 53 -20.71 7.22 -49.79
C ASN A 53 -22.00 6.49 -50.22
N LYS A 54 -21.88 5.21 -50.60
CA LYS A 54 -22.99 4.34 -51.03
C LYS A 54 -22.88 2.99 -50.34
N CYS A 55 -24.02 2.36 -50.08
CA CYS A 55 -24.05 1.02 -49.52
C CYS A 55 -23.85 -0.02 -50.64
N PRO A 56 -23.00 -1.05 -50.45
CA PRO A 56 -22.83 -2.12 -51.44
C PRO A 56 -24.04 -3.08 -51.50
N HIS A 57 -24.88 -3.08 -50.46
CA HIS A 57 -25.96 -4.06 -50.30
C HIS A 57 -27.37 -3.45 -50.55
N CYS A 58 -27.50 -2.12 -50.64
CA CYS A 58 -28.77 -1.47 -50.93
C CYS A 58 -28.58 -0.15 -51.70
N THR A 59 -29.66 0.40 -52.22
CA THR A 59 -29.67 1.61 -53.05
C THR A 59 -29.54 2.92 -52.25
N SER A 60 -29.36 2.86 -50.92
CA SER A 60 -29.31 4.05 -50.07
C SER A 60 -28.05 4.88 -50.28
N GLU A 61 -28.22 6.20 -50.42
CA GLU A 61 -27.12 7.16 -50.33
C GLU A 61 -26.82 7.49 -48.87
N ILE A 62 -25.69 6.99 -48.39
CA ILE A 62 -25.27 7.07 -46.99
C ILE A 62 -24.22 8.17 -46.73
N GLY A 63 -23.74 8.85 -47.78
CA GLY A 63 -22.65 9.82 -47.66
C GLY A 63 -22.91 10.91 -46.62
N LYS A 64 -24.11 11.49 -46.60
CA LYS A 64 -24.51 12.51 -45.60
C LYS A 64 -24.56 11.94 -44.19
N TYR A 65 -25.12 10.73 -44.03
CA TYR A 65 -25.19 10.02 -42.75
C TYR A 65 -23.78 9.75 -42.19
N ASN A 66 -22.90 9.19 -43.03
CA ASN A 66 -21.52 8.90 -42.70
C ASN A 66 -20.68 10.16 -42.43
N GLN A 67 -20.94 11.26 -43.15
CA GLN A 67 -20.31 12.55 -42.88
C GLN A 67 -20.67 13.08 -41.49
N LYS A 68 -21.94 12.95 -41.07
CA LYS A 68 -22.38 13.31 -39.72
C LYS A 68 -21.64 12.49 -38.65
N ILE A 69 -21.53 11.18 -38.86
CA ILE A 69 -20.80 10.29 -37.95
C ILE A 69 -19.33 10.73 -37.81
N ARG A 70 -18.64 10.96 -38.94
CA ARG A 70 -17.24 11.41 -38.92
C ARG A 70 -17.06 12.75 -38.20
N SER A 71 -17.98 13.68 -38.41
CA SER A 71 -17.97 14.98 -37.72
C SER A 71 -18.08 14.84 -36.20
N GLU A 72 -19.06 14.05 -35.71
CA GLU A 72 -19.24 13.81 -34.27
C GLU A 72 -18.05 13.03 -33.65
N LEU A 73 -17.50 12.06 -34.37
CA LEU A 73 -16.27 11.36 -33.93
C LEU A 73 -15.06 12.30 -33.88
N GLY A 74 -14.97 13.27 -34.79
CA GLY A 74 -13.94 14.32 -34.76
C GLY A 74 -14.04 15.18 -33.50
N LYS A 75 -15.26 15.62 -33.14
CA LYS A 75 -15.52 16.35 -31.89
C LYS A 75 -15.11 15.54 -30.67
N LEU A 76 -15.41 14.23 -30.65
CA LEU A 76 -15.03 13.35 -29.55
C LEU A 76 -13.51 13.27 -29.37
N ASN A 77 -12.77 13.15 -30.47
CA ASN A 77 -11.31 13.14 -30.42
C ASN A 77 -10.75 14.48 -29.90
N GLN A 78 -11.27 15.60 -30.38
CA GLN A 78 -10.86 16.93 -29.91
C GLN A 78 -11.13 17.09 -28.41
N LEU A 79 -12.31 16.69 -27.95
CA LEU A 79 -12.70 16.75 -26.56
C LEU A 79 -11.86 15.84 -25.67
N SER A 80 -11.50 14.64 -26.15
CA SER A 80 -10.58 13.76 -25.41
C SER A 80 -9.20 14.39 -25.21
N GLY A 81 -8.70 15.16 -26.18
CA GLY A 81 -7.48 15.93 -26.03
C GLY A 81 -7.61 17.02 -24.97
N GLN A 82 -8.71 17.79 -25.01
CA GLN A 82 -8.97 18.83 -24.00
C GLN A 82 -9.08 18.27 -22.58
N LEU A 83 -9.76 17.13 -22.41
CA LEU A 83 -9.88 16.46 -21.10
C LEU A 83 -8.53 15.92 -20.63
N TYR A 84 -7.71 15.37 -21.54
CA TYR A 84 -6.36 14.93 -21.22
C TYR A 84 -5.49 16.11 -20.72
N ASP A 85 -5.50 17.23 -21.44
CA ASP A 85 -4.72 18.42 -21.07
C ASP A 85 -5.17 19.00 -19.72
N LEU A 86 -6.49 19.04 -19.48
CA LEU A 86 -7.05 19.51 -18.21
C LEU A 86 -6.63 18.59 -17.05
N HIS A 87 -6.72 17.28 -17.25
CA HIS A 87 -6.28 16.30 -16.26
C HIS A 87 -4.78 16.41 -15.99
N LYS A 88 -3.97 16.58 -17.02
CA LYS A 88 -2.52 16.77 -16.91
C LYS A 88 -2.17 17.97 -16.04
N ARG A 89 -2.78 19.14 -16.29
CA ARG A 89 -2.59 20.33 -15.46
C ARG A 89 -3.00 20.11 -14.02
N GLN A 90 -4.11 19.43 -13.80
CA GLN A 90 -4.57 19.11 -12.44
C GLN A 90 -3.56 18.23 -11.70
N MET A 91 -2.98 17.24 -12.39
CA MET A 91 -1.94 16.38 -11.82
C MET A 91 -0.64 17.14 -11.53
N GLU A 92 -0.23 18.08 -12.39
CA GLU A 92 0.93 18.95 -12.14
C GLU A 92 0.73 19.82 -10.89
N LEU A 93 -0.48 20.40 -10.72
CA LEU A 93 -0.84 21.15 -9.50
C LEU A 93 -0.76 20.27 -8.25
N TYR A 94 -1.35 19.07 -8.30
CA TYR A 94 -1.26 18.13 -7.17
C TYR A 94 0.18 17.74 -6.86
N GLN A 95 1.02 17.54 -7.87
CA GLN A 95 2.42 17.19 -7.67
C GLN A 95 3.17 18.32 -6.97
N HIS A 96 2.97 19.57 -7.41
CA HIS A 96 3.56 20.75 -6.76
C HIS A 96 3.09 20.94 -5.31
N GLU A 97 1.80 20.76 -5.04
CA GLU A 97 1.27 20.81 -3.66
C GLU A 97 1.81 19.68 -2.79
N ALA A 98 1.93 18.47 -3.36
CA ALA A 98 2.44 17.30 -2.65
C ALA A 98 3.93 17.47 -2.28
N GLU A 99 4.75 18.01 -3.17
CA GLU A 99 6.18 18.28 -2.91
C GLU A 99 6.39 19.28 -1.77
N GLN A 100 5.48 20.26 -1.61
CA GLN A 100 5.62 21.30 -0.59
C GLN A 100 5.20 20.88 0.82
N LYS A 101 4.29 19.91 0.97
CA LYS A 101 3.80 19.48 2.30
C LYS A 101 4.72 18.44 2.94
N PRO A 102 5.16 18.60 4.20
CA PRO A 102 5.88 17.54 4.91
C PRO A 102 4.99 16.30 5.11
N PHE A 103 5.59 15.11 5.05
CA PHE A 103 4.90 13.82 5.12
C PHE A 103 3.88 13.72 6.28
N TRP A 104 4.27 14.19 7.47
CA TRP A 104 3.41 14.15 8.66
C TRP A 104 2.15 15.00 8.54
N GLN A 105 2.19 16.09 7.76
CA GLN A 105 1.03 16.94 7.53
C GLN A 105 0.03 16.25 6.57
N ARG A 106 0.54 15.54 5.56
CA ARG A 106 -0.28 14.71 4.65
C ARG A 106 -0.96 13.55 5.39
N ILE A 107 -0.23 12.88 6.29
CA ILE A 107 -0.77 11.82 7.16
C ILE A 107 -1.89 12.38 8.03
N LYS A 108 -1.68 13.55 8.64
CA LYS A 108 -2.69 14.20 9.48
C LYS A 108 -3.96 14.56 8.72
N GLU A 109 -3.82 15.10 7.51
CA GLU A 109 -4.97 15.40 6.63
C GLU A 109 -5.72 14.13 6.21
N LEU A 110 -5.00 13.04 5.90
CA LEU A 110 -5.60 11.76 5.54
C LEU A 110 -6.46 11.17 6.67
N PHE A 111 -5.98 11.22 7.91
CA PHE A 111 -6.73 10.74 9.08
C PHE A 111 -7.75 11.75 9.61
N ALA A 112 -7.78 12.98 9.09
CA ALA A 112 -8.81 13.97 9.42
C ALA A 112 -10.11 13.77 8.60
N ASP A 113 -10.06 12.99 7.51
CA ASP A 113 -11.23 12.67 6.70
C ASP A 113 -12.13 11.65 7.45
N PRO A 114 -13.38 11.99 7.79
CA PRO A 114 -14.28 11.10 8.51
C PRO A 114 -14.62 9.82 7.71
N GLN A 115 -14.58 9.88 6.38
CA GLN A 115 -14.80 8.71 5.54
C GLN A 115 -13.64 7.73 5.72
N VAL A 116 -12.38 8.18 5.65
CA VAL A 116 -11.19 7.34 5.86
C VAL A 116 -11.19 6.66 7.22
N LEU A 117 -11.61 7.38 8.28
CA LEU A 117 -11.70 6.82 9.63
C LEU A 117 -12.74 5.70 9.75
N GLN A 118 -13.91 5.88 9.14
CA GLN A 118 -14.97 4.87 9.17
C GLN A 118 -14.54 3.60 8.45
N ASP A 119 -13.88 3.79 7.34
CA ASP A 119 -13.42 2.76 6.45
C ASP A 119 -12.25 1.99 7.13
N LEU A 120 -11.34 2.70 7.80
CA LEU A 120 -10.23 2.11 8.55
C LEU A 120 -10.73 1.17 9.66
N LYS A 121 -11.85 1.48 10.32
CA LYS A 121 -12.44 0.60 11.35
C LYS A 121 -12.83 -0.78 10.81
N VAL A 122 -13.14 -0.88 9.52
CA VAL A 122 -13.50 -2.15 8.86
C VAL A 122 -12.24 -2.96 8.51
N VAL A 123 -11.17 -2.27 8.10
CA VAL A 123 -9.95 -2.90 7.60
C VAL A 123 -8.96 -3.23 8.73
N LEU A 124 -8.90 -2.41 9.77
CA LEU A 124 -7.93 -2.57 10.87
C LEU A 124 -8.02 -3.93 11.58
N PRO A 125 -9.21 -4.48 11.92
CA PRO A 125 -9.32 -5.78 12.57
C PRO A 125 -8.81 -6.93 11.70
N THR A 126 -9.06 -6.86 10.38
CA THR A 126 -8.61 -7.89 9.44
C THR A 126 -7.11 -7.85 9.23
N LEU A 127 -6.51 -6.65 9.16
CA LEU A 127 -5.06 -6.48 9.15
C LEU A 127 -4.41 -6.99 10.44
N VAL A 128 -4.92 -6.61 11.62
CA VAL A 128 -4.36 -7.04 12.91
C VAL A 128 -4.46 -8.56 13.07
N SER A 129 -5.57 -9.17 12.69
CA SER A 129 -5.73 -10.64 12.71
C SER A 129 -4.74 -11.33 11.77
N PHE A 130 -4.52 -10.77 10.58
CA PHE A 130 -3.55 -11.28 9.61
C PHE A 130 -2.10 -11.19 10.13
N PHE A 131 -1.70 -10.05 10.70
CA PHE A 131 -0.38 -9.89 11.31
C PHE A 131 -0.18 -10.78 12.54
N ALA A 132 -1.20 -10.97 13.36
CA ALA A 132 -1.15 -11.91 14.49
C ALA A 132 -0.96 -13.36 14.03
N LEU A 133 -1.64 -13.76 12.95
CA LEU A 133 -1.46 -15.08 12.34
C LEU A 133 -0.03 -15.28 11.80
N ILE A 134 0.53 -14.26 11.13
CA ILE A 134 1.93 -14.28 10.66
C ILE A 134 2.90 -14.47 11.83
N LEU A 135 2.75 -13.68 12.91
CA LEU A 135 3.61 -13.77 14.08
C LEU A 135 3.49 -15.14 14.80
N PHE A 136 2.28 -15.69 14.86
CA PHE A 136 2.03 -17.02 15.41
C PHE A 136 2.68 -18.13 14.57
N LEU A 137 2.59 -18.04 13.24
CA LEU A 137 3.23 -19.00 12.32
C LEU A 137 4.75 -18.90 12.36
N ARG A 138 5.31 -17.70 12.55
CA ARG A 138 6.76 -17.48 12.71
C ARG A 138 7.35 -18.27 13.89
N GLY A 139 6.59 -18.43 14.98
CA GLY A 139 7.02 -19.19 16.15
C GLY A 139 7.04 -20.72 15.98
N LYS A 140 6.42 -21.25 14.91
CA LYS A 140 6.27 -22.71 14.71
C LYS A 140 7.16 -23.32 13.63
N ALA A 141 8.11 -22.56 13.07
CA ALA A 141 9.08 -23.02 12.07
C ALA A 141 8.48 -23.75 10.84
N THR A 142 7.24 -23.45 10.45
CA THR A 142 6.61 -24.02 9.25
C THR A 142 6.84 -23.11 8.04
N GLY A 143 8.07 -23.11 7.52
CA GLY A 143 8.53 -22.19 6.47
C GLY A 143 7.59 -22.08 5.27
N LEU A 144 7.11 -23.20 4.72
CA LEU A 144 6.23 -23.20 3.53
C LEU A 144 4.87 -22.53 3.79
N ILE A 145 4.27 -22.79 4.96
CA ILE A 145 2.94 -22.27 5.33
C ILE A 145 3.03 -20.77 5.62
N PHE A 146 4.13 -20.32 6.25
CA PHE A 146 4.41 -18.91 6.49
C PHE A 146 4.48 -18.10 5.19
N TRP A 147 5.16 -18.63 4.16
CA TRP A 147 5.26 -17.99 2.85
C TRP A 147 3.91 -17.94 2.12
N LEU A 148 3.14 -19.04 2.12
CA LEU A 148 1.82 -19.09 1.48
C LEU A 148 0.82 -18.11 2.11
N VAL A 149 0.81 -18.01 3.45
CA VAL A 149 -0.07 -17.08 4.17
C VAL A 149 0.38 -15.62 3.97
N SER A 150 1.68 -15.35 4.00
CA SER A 150 2.22 -13.99 3.81
C SER A 150 1.96 -13.46 2.40
N VAL A 151 2.23 -14.26 1.37
CA VAL A 151 1.98 -13.89 -0.03
C VAL A 151 0.49 -13.78 -0.31
N GLY A 152 -0.30 -14.77 0.15
CA GLY A 152 -1.76 -14.79 -0.07
C GLY A 152 -2.48 -13.63 0.61
N GLY A 153 -2.15 -13.34 1.87
CA GLY A 153 -2.79 -12.21 2.56
C GLY A 153 -2.24 -10.85 2.14
N GLY A 154 -0.97 -10.74 1.73
CA GLY A 154 -0.45 -9.54 1.08
C GLY A 154 -1.20 -9.23 -0.22
N PHE A 155 -1.49 -10.25 -1.03
CA PHE A 155 -2.31 -10.12 -2.23
C PHE A 155 -3.77 -9.74 -1.91
N LEU A 156 -4.35 -10.29 -0.85
CA LEU A 156 -5.70 -9.92 -0.40
C LEU A 156 -5.77 -8.46 0.07
N VAL A 157 -4.79 -8.01 0.86
CA VAL A 157 -4.67 -6.61 1.29
C VAL A 157 -4.49 -5.70 0.07
N TYR A 158 -3.69 -6.10 -0.92
CA TYR A 158 -3.56 -5.38 -2.18
C TYR A 158 -4.91 -5.25 -2.92
N LEU A 159 -5.69 -6.33 -2.99
CA LEU A 159 -7.02 -6.28 -3.61
C LEU A 159 -8.00 -5.41 -2.82
N LEU A 160 -7.93 -5.42 -1.49
CA LEU A 160 -8.73 -4.55 -0.63
C LEU A 160 -8.36 -3.08 -0.83
N LEU A 161 -7.06 -2.75 -0.86
CA LEU A 161 -6.56 -1.40 -1.14
C LEU A 161 -6.90 -0.94 -2.56
N LYS A 162 -6.94 -1.84 -3.55
CA LYS A 162 -7.36 -1.55 -4.93
C LYS A 162 -8.88 -1.33 -5.06
N LYS A 163 -9.68 -2.02 -4.25
CA LYS A 163 -11.15 -1.92 -4.22
C LYS A 163 -11.61 -0.67 -3.47
N TRP A 164 -10.90 -0.31 -2.40
CA TRP A 164 -11.00 1.02 -1.83
C TRP A 164 -10.60 2.04 -2.90
N ASN A 165 -11.43 3.04 -3.13
CA ASN A 165 -11.23 4.05 -4.17
C ASN A 165 -10.11 5.06 -3.78
N VAL A 166 -9.03 4.60 -3.15
CA VAL A 166 -7.87 5.39 -2.69
C VAL A 166 -7.08 5.97 -3.87
N ARG A 167 -7.48 5.68 -5.10
CA ARG A 167 -6.90 6.23 -6.33
C ARG A 167 -6.89 7.77 -6.33
N LYS A 168 -7.76 8.41 -5.53
CA LYS A 168 -7.81 9.86 -5.34
C LYS A 168 -6.72 10.42 -4.40
N TYR A 169 -6.12 9.58 -3.54
CA TYR A 169 -5.17 9.99 -2.49
C TYR A 169 -3.81 9.27 -2.56
N LEU A 170 -3.71 8.12 -3.24
CA LEU A 170 -2.45 7.49 -3.59
C LEU A 170 -1.84 8.24 -4.78
N THR A 171 -0.91 9.15 -4.53
CA THR A 171 0.03 9.58 -5.57
C THR A 171 0.79 8.35 -6.08
N VAL A 172 1.18 8.35 -7.37
CA VAL A 172 1.92 7.25 -8.02
C VAL A 172 3.18 6.86 -7.20
N ASP A 173 3.74 7.80 -6.45
CA ASP A 173 4.89 7.59 -5.57
C ASP A 173 4.60 6.77 -4.31
N MET A 174 3.39 6.87 -3.71
CA MET A 174 3.07 6.05 -2.55
C MET A 174 2.90 4.57 -2.94
N TYR A 175 2.37 4.30 -4.14
CA TYR A 175 2.29 2.94 -4.69
C TYR A 175 3.68 2.33 -4.95
N ARG A 176 4.59 3.11 -5.55
CA ARG A 176 5.99 2.70 -5.73
C ARG A 176 6.68 2.46 -4.39
N THR A 177 6.46 3.33 -3.41
CA THR A 177 7.08 3.21 -2.08
C THR A 177 6.57 1.98 -1.32
N VAL A 178 5.26 1.71 -1.32
CA VAL A 178 4.68 0.52 -0.68
C VAL A 178 5.11 -0.76 -1.41
N LEU A 179 5.18 -0.76 -2.74
CA LEU A 179 5.72 -1.89 -3.49
C LEU A 179 7.20 -2.12 -3.18
N VAL A 180 8.01 -1.07 -3.13
CA VAL A 180 9.44 -1.19 -2.81
C VAL A 180 9.62 -1.68 -1.38
N ILE A 181 8.87 -1.17 -0.41
CA ILE A 181 8.91 -1.66 0.99
C ILE A 181 8.42 -3.11 1.08
N GLY A 182 7.36 -3.47 0.37
CA GLY A 182 6.88 -4.86 0.32
C GLY A 182 7.92 -5.80 -0.29
N VAL A 183 8.54 -5.41 -1.41
CA VAL A 183 9.59 -6.18 -2.09
C VAL A 183 10.87 -6.25 -1.26
N THR A 184 11.28 -5.18 -0.58
CA THR A 184 12.44 -5.23 0.32
C THR A 184 12.18 -6.09 1.54
N ILE A 185 10.98 -6.06 2.14
CA ILE A 185 10.62 -6.97 3.24
C ILE A 185 10.64 -8.44 2.75
N ILE A 186 10.12 -8.70 1.54
CA ILE A 186 10.16 -10.04 0.93
C ILE A 186 11.59 -10.48 0.66
N LEU A 187 12.43 -9.62 0.07
CA LEU A 187 13.84 -9.92 -0.21
C LEU A 187 14.65 -10.13 1.08
N VAL A 188 14.41 -9.32 2.11
CA VAL A 188 15.04 -9.46 3.43
C VAL A 188 14.56 -10.74 4.13
N ALA A 189 13.30 -11.13 3.95
CA ALA A 189 12.77 -12.40 4.46
C ALA A 189 13.24 -13.63 3.66
N SER A 190 13.65 -13.46 2.40
CA SER A 190 14.22 -14.52 1.54
C SER A 190 15.73 -14.71 1.72
N LEU A 191 16.42 -13.79 2.38
CA LEU A 191 17.80 -14.01 2.81
C LEU A 191 17.78 -14.99 3.98
N ASP A 192 18.54 -16.07 3.82
CA ASP A 192 18.50 -17.29 4.62
C ASP A 192 18.57 -17.04 6.14
N SER A 193 17.96 -17.97 6.88
CA SER A 193 17.64 -17.98 8.31
C SER A 193 18.84 -17.89 9.27
N SER A 194 20.03 -17.60 8.77
CA SER A 194 21.30 -17.62 9.49
C SER A 194 21.84 -16.24 9.86
N MET A 195 21.31 -15.15 9.29
CA MET A 195 21.71 -13.80 9.68
C MET A 195 20.69 -13.18 10.65
N LYS A 196 21.06 -13.16 11.94
CA LYS A 196 20.43 -12.37 13.01
C LYS A 196 20.51 -10.87 12.70
N PHE A 197 19.72 -10.39 11.73
CA PHE A 197 19.70 -8.97 11.32
C PHE A 197 18.65 -8.14 12.07
N TRP A 198 17.88 -8.74 12.97
CA TRP A 198 17.08 -7.97 13.91
C TRP A 198 17.99 -7.55 15.08
N PRO A 199 18.14 -6.25 15.38
CA PRO A 199 18.62 -5.88 16.69
C PRO A 199 17.61 -6.45 17.70
N ASP A 200 18.10 -7.15 18.73
CA ASP A 200 17.28 -7.45 19.88
C ASP A 200 16.88 -6.11 20.49
N ILE A 201 15.70 -5.60 20.14
CA ILE A 201 15.09 -4.47 20.83
C ILE A 201 14.55 -5.03 22.15
N SER A 202 15.47 -5.44 23.03
CA SER A 202 15.19 -5.58 24.44
C SER A 202 15.15 -4.18 25.04
N LEU A 203 13.94 -3.63 25.13
CA LEU A 203 13.61 -2.57 26.07
C LEU A 203 13.80 -3.13 27.49
N GLY A 204 15.04 -3.07 27.95
CA GLY A 204 15.48 -3.51 29.27
C GLY A 204 16.94 -3.15 29.45
N LYS A 205 17.18 -1.97 30.03
CA LYS A 205 18.50 -1.46 30.41
C LYS A 205 19.22 -2.47 31.32
N GLY A 206 20.49 -2.76 31.01
CA GLY A 206 21.45 -3.38 31.92
C GLY A 206 21.69 -4.88 31.69
N GLY A 207 22.62 -5.22 30.80
CA GLY A 207 23.32 -6.50 30.86
C GLY A 207 24.47 -6.39 31.87
N LEU A 208 24.78 -7.51 32.54
CA LEU A 208 25.95 -7.66 33.41
C LEU A 208 26.94 -8.59 32.71
N GLU A 209 28.21 -8.20 32.65
CA GLU A 209 29.28 -9.06 32.12
C GLU A 209 29.95 -9.80 33.27
N VAL A 210 30.21 -11.10 33.12
CA VAL A 210 30.96 -11.86 34.13
C VAL A 210 32.42 -11.36 34.20
N ALA A 211 32.82 -10.84 35.37
CA ALA A 211 34.14 -10.23 35.58
C ALA A 211 35.22 -11.24 36.01
N VAL A 212 34.83 -12.38 36.57
CA VAL A 212 35.72 -13.43 37.09
C VAL A 212 35.86 -14.61 36.12
N SER A 213 36.91 -15.41 36.25
CA SER A 213 37.16 -16.57 35.38
C SER A 213 35.97 -17.54 35.29
N ALA A 214 35.29 -17.75 36.42
CA ALA A 214 34.09 -18.56 36.52
C ALA A 214 33.13 -17.96 37.58
N ALA A 215 31.96 -17.51 37.14
CA ALA A 215 30.88 -17.08 38.02
C ALA A 215 29.88 -18.21 38.24
N VAL A 216 29.57 -18.48 39.50
CA VAL A 216 28.61 -19.50 39.89
C VAL A 216 27.22 -18.88 39.95
N ILE A 217 26.30 -19.44 39.18
CA ILE A 217 24.89 -19.09 39.21
C ILE A 217 24.17 -20.08 40.13
N ARG A 218 23.49 -19.56 41.14
CA ARG A 218 22.82 -20.34 42.17
C ARG A 218 21.31 -20.26 42.08
N GLU A 219 20.61 -21.19 42.71
CA GLU A 219 19.14 -21.23 42.68
C GLU A 219 18.51 -20.12 43.55
N GLY A 220 19.21 -19.67 44.59
CA GLY A 220 18.77 -18.59 45.49
C GLY A 220 19.82 -17.49 45.72
N PRO A 221 19.41 -16.33 46.28
CA PRO A 221 20.31 -15.23 46.62
C PRO A 221 21.09 -15.51 47.92
N SER A 222 21.82 -16.63 47.98
CA SER A 222 22.53 -17.13 49.15
C SER A 222 23.76 -17.93 48.71
N THR A 223 24.88 -17.79 49.43
CA THR A 223 26.10 -18.57 49.19
C THR A 223 25.93 -20.06 49.47
N GLY A 224 24.92 -20.46 50.25
CA GLY A 224 24.60 -21.85 50.57
C GLY A 224 23.55 -22.50 49.68
N SER A 225 23.00 -21.77 48.69
CA SER A 225 22.01 -22.32 47.77
C SER A 225 22.63 -23.17 46.66
N ASP A 226 21.87 -24.11 46.12
CA ASP A 226 22.35 -25.05 45.10
C ASP A 226 22.85 -24.35 43.84
N VAL A 227 23.86 -24.96 43.20
CA VAL A 227 24.48 -24.44 41.98
C VAL A 227 23.65 -24.89 40.79
N VAL A 228 23.10 -23.93 40.05
CA VAL A 228 22.38 -24.18 38.80
C VAL A 228 23.37 -24.42 37.67
N THR A 229 24.35 -23.53 37.55
CA THR A 229 25.35 -23.58 36.48
C THR A 229 26.56 -22.69 36.80
N THR A 230 27.63 -22.84 36.03
CA THR A 230 28.80 -21.98 36.08
C THR A 230 29.02 -21.34 34.72
N VAL A 231 29.30 -20.04 34.70
CA VAL A 231 29.46 -19.25 33.49
C VAL A 231 30.84 -18.63 33.48
N ASN A 232 31.50 -18.68 32.32
CA ASN A 232 32.86 -18.17 32.16
C ASN A 232 32.90 -16.64 32.03
N GLN A 233 34.08 -16.08 32.25
CA GLN A 233 34.36 -14.64 32.05
C GLN A 233 33.92 -14.15 30.66
N GLY A 234 33.38 -12.94 30.60
CA GLY A 234 32.95 -12.30 29.35
C GLY A 234 31.59 -12.75 28.84
N ALA A 235 30.89 -13.63 29.56
CA ALA A 235 29.51 -13.98 29.23
C ALA A 235 28.54 -12.87 29.64
N ASP A 236 27.60 -12.57 28.75
CA ASP A 236 26.54 -11.60 28.99
C ASP A 236 25.37 -12.22 29.76
N LEU A 237 24.97 -11.55 30.83
CA LEU A 237 23.87 -11.95 31.70
C LEU A 237 22.76 -10.91 31.66
N LYS A 238 21.54 -11.36 31.40
CA LYS A 238 20.37 -10.47 31.41
C LYS A 238 19.78 -10.38 32.81
N ILE A 239 19.76 -9.19 33.40
CA ILE A 239 19.14 -8.95 34.71
C ILE A 239 17.62 -9.13 34.60
N LEU A 240 17.07 -9.97 35.48
CA LEU A 240 15.64 -10.17 35.68
C LEU A 240 15.15 -9.48 36.96
N GLU A 241 15.97 -9.48 38.02
CA GLU A 241 15.61 -8.97 39.35
C GLU A 241 16.88 -8.65 40.15
N GLN A 242 16.80 -7.74 41.13
CA GLN A 242 17.88 -7.50 42.09
C GLN A 242 17.34 -7.64 43.52
N LYS A 243 18.07 -8.37 44.36
CA LYS A 243 17.83 -8.47 45.82
C LYS A 243 19.13 -8.23 46.57
N GLY A 244 19.28 -7.03 47.13
CA GLY A 244 20.51 -6.62 47.80
C GLY A 244 21.72 -6.72 46.87
N SER A 245 22.74 -7.49 47.29
CA SER A 245 23.96 -7.75 46.50
C SER A 245 23.82 -8.91 45.50
N TRP A 246 22.61 -9.37 45.21
CA TRP A 246 22.37 -10.47 44.28
C TRP A 246 21.51 -10.03 43.10
N TYR A 247 21.91 -10.47 41.92
CA TYR A 247 21.17 -10.29 40.68
C TYR A 247 20.60 -11.62 40.22
N ARG A 248 19.28 -11.67 40.01
CA ARG A 248 18.65 -12.75 39.29
C ARG A 248 18.89 -12.51 37.80
N VAL A 249 19.51 -13.47 37.14
CA VAL A 249 19.97 -13.34 35.76
C VAL A 249 19.48 -14.50 34.90
N ARG A 250 19.40 -14.25 33.60
CA ARG A 250 19.23 -15.28 32.57
C ARG A 250 20.49 -15.36 31.71
N THR A 251 21.00 -16.58 31.56
CA THR A 251 22.13 -16.91 30.68
C THR A 251 21.70 -17.02 29.21
N GLU A 252 22.66 -16.97 28.29
CA GLU A 252 22.40 -17.22 26.86
C GLU A 252 21.81 -18.60 26.58
N SER A 253 22.17 -19.61 27.38
CA SER A 253 21.61 -20.96 27.29
C SER A 253 20.16 -21.07 27.79
N GLY A 254 19.59 -19.97 28.30
CA GLY A 254 18.21 -19.87 28.77
C GLY A 254 18.01 -20.24 30.24
N GLN A 255 19.07 -20.67 30.94
CA GLN A 255 18.99 -20.98 32.38
C GLN A 255 18.89 -19.71 33.22
N THR A 256 18.11 -19.76 34.29
CA THR A 256 17.91 -18.64 35.22
C THR A 256 18.38 -18.98 36.62
N GLY A 257 19.05 -18.02 37.27
CA GLY A 257 19.46 -18.16 38.67
C GLY A 257 19.98 -16.84 39.22
N TRP A 258 20.69 -16.88 40.34
CA TRP A 258 21.22 -15.74 41.06
C TRP A 258 22.74 -15.69 41.00
N VAL A 259 23.28 -14.52 40.71
CA VAL A 259 24.73 -14.22 40.71
C VAL A 259 25.00 -13.10 41.70
N HIS A 260 26.10 -13.19 42.44
CA HIS A 260 26.50 -12.15 43.38
C HIS A 260 27.10 -10.97 42.63
N ALA A 261 26.80 -9.75 43.06
CA ALA A 261 27.21 -8.50 42.42
C ALA A 261 28.74 -8.36 42.27
N SER A 262 29.52 -9.00 43.14
CA SER A 262 31.00 -8.96 43.06
C SER A 262 31.59 -9.78 41.91
N LEU A 263 30.79 -10.65 41.26
CA LEU A 263 31.25 -11.54 40.19
C LEU A 263 31.02 -10.94 38.79
N VAL A 264 30.39 -9.77 38.74
CA VAL A 264 29.84 -9.15 37.52
C VAL A 264 30.17 -7.65 37.49
N LYS A 265 30.27 -7.06 36.30
CA LYS A 265 30.57 -5.63 36.07
C LYS A 265 29.62 -5.03 35.03
#